data_AF-A0A6B3RC05-F1
#
_entry.id   AF-A0A6B3RC05-F1
#
_cell.length_a   1.000
_cell.length_b   1.000
_cell.length_c   1.000
_cell.angle_alpha   90.00
_cell.angle_beta   90.00
_cell.angle_gamma   90.00
#
_symmetry.space_group_name_H-M   'P 1'
#
loop_
_entity.id
_entity.type
_entity.pdbx_description
1 polymer ?
#
loop_
_entity_poly.entity_id
_entity_poly.type
_entity_poly.pdbx_seq_one_letter_code
_entity_poly.pdbx_strand_id
1 'polypeptide(L)'
;MKKIRLTLIIGILISSFGFSQSKSEIENLLDGISKIENSKEITETEEAEKLIEYGWRILPTLAEFFTDQTLTNVKSECQDRILNKGELAIIMADRIEGMPYFTLTGMQNCILTFCENNPNLVEYYLPAILAQGTLEFQKKYNEWLASDDRIDWTPLLTYESKKERRKIIRERKKAIREMQNKK
;
A
#
# COMPACT_ATOMS: atom_id res chain seq x y z
N MET A 1 14.24 -23.68 -39.67
CA MET A 1 14.63 -22.43 -38.96
C MET A 1 13.50 -21.43 -38.67
N LYS A 2 12.24 -21.64 -39.10
CA LYS A 2 11.12 -20.74 -38.74
C LYS A 2 10.52 -21.01 -37.35
N LYS A 3 10.52 -22.28 -36.89
CA LYS A 3 9.93 -22.67 -35.60
C LYS A 3 10.71 -22.15 -34.37
N ILE A 4 12.04 -22.09 -34.46
CA ILE A 4 12.91 -21.60 -33.36
C ILE A 4 12.76 -20.09 -33.15
N ARG A 5 12.50 -19.32 -34.21
CA ARG A 5 12.22 -17.87 -34.10
C ARG A 5 10.86 -17.59 -33.44
N LEU A 6 9.86 -18.45 -33.63
CA LEU A 6 8.54 -18.27 -33.02
C LEU A 6 8.55 -18.54 -31.51
N THR A 7 9.31 -19.54 -31.05
CA THR A 7 9.49 -19.82 -29.61
C THR A 7 10.27 -18.71 -28.89
N LEU A 8 11.22 -18.06 -29.56
CA LEU A 8 11.92 -16.89 -29.02
C LEU A 8 10.99 -15.67 -28.88
N ILE A 9 10.03 -15.48 -29.78
CA ILE A 9 9.06 -14.38 -29.71
C ILE A 9 8.04 -14.61 -28.58
N ILE A 10 7.58 -15.85 -28.37
CA ILE A 10 6.70 -16.20 -27.24
C ILE A 10 7.45 -16.06 -25.89
N GLY A 11 8.73 -16.43 -25.84
CA GLY A 11 9.57 -16.24 -24.65
C GLY A 11 9.81 -14.76 -24.27
N ILE A 12 9.82 -13.86 -25.26
CA ILE A 12 9.95 -12.42 -25.02
C ILE A 12 8.64 -11.81 -24.51
N LEU A 13 7.48 -12.31 -24.95
CA LEU A 13 6.16 -11.85 -24.48
C LEU A 13 5.91 -12.15 -22.99
N ILE A 14 6.50 -13.21 -22.45
CA ILE A 14 6.38 -13.56 -21.01
C ILE A 14 7.33 -12.71 -20.15
N SER A 15 8.32 -12.04 -20.76
CA SER A 15 9.30 -11.20 -20.04
C SER A 15 8.88 -9.74 -19.87
N SER A 16 7.82 -9.31 -20.56
CA SER A 16 7.07 -8.10 -20.25
C SER A 16 6.04 -8.41 -19.16
N PHE A 17 6.52 -8.70 -17.94
CA PHE A 17 5.70 -8.64 -16.73
C PHE A 17 5.21 -7.20 -16.55
N GLY A 18 4.14 -6.86 -17.28
CA GLY A 18 3.29 -5.74 -16.97
C GLY A 18 2.64 -6.02 -15.62
N PHE A 19 2.79 -5.06 -14.72
CA PHE A 19 2.11 -4.98 -13.44
C PHE A 19 0.61 -5.26 -13.65
N SER A 20 0.14 -6.46 -13.31
CA SER A 20 -1.08 -7.04 -13.89
C SER A 20 -2.30 -6.98 -12.98
N GLN A 21 -2.16 -6.52 -11.73
CA GLN A 21 -3.34 -6.40 -10.86
C GLN A 21 -4.20 -5.25 -11.36
N SER A 22 -5.40 -5.57 -11.83
CA SER A 22 -6.34 -4.54 -12.25
C SER A 22 -6.88 -3.81 -11.01
N LYS A 23 -7.28 -2.54 -11.21
CA LYS A 23 -7.99 -1.77 -10.19
C LYS A 23 -9.17 -2.55 -9.60
N SER A 24 -9.94 -3.23 -10.45
CA SER A 24 -11.08 -4.05 -10.03
C SER A 24 -10.69 -5.25 -9.17
N GLU A 25 -9.51 -5.85 -9.39
CA GLU A 25 -9.04 -6.95 -8.56
C GLU A 25 -8.70 -6.45 -7.15
N ILE A 26 -7.98 -5.33 -7.04
CA ILE A 26 -7.68 -4.71 -5.74
C ILE A 26 -8.98 -4.29 -5.04
N GLU A 27 -9.92 -3.73 -5.78
CA GLU A 27 -11.24 -3.37 -5.27
C GLU A 27 -11.98 -4.56 -4.68
N ASN A 28 -12.02 -5.70 -5.40
CA ASN A 28 -12.65 -6.92 -4.92
C ASN A 28 -11.99 -7.46 -3.65
N LEU A 29 -10.66 -7.33 -3.52
CA LEU A 29 -9.94 -7.73 -2.31
C LEU A 29 -10.28 -6.80 -1.13
N LEU A 30 -10.34 -5.48 -1.37
CA LEU A 30 -10.83 -4.52 -0.36
C LEU A 30 -12.29 -4.80 0.03
N ASP A 31 -13.13 -5.26 -0.90
CA ASP A 31 -14.51 -5.68 -0.61
C ASP A 31 -14.62 -7.00 0.16
N GLY A 32 -13.60 -7.86 0.10
CA GLY A 32 -13.48 -9.02 0.98
C GLY A 32 -13.16 -8.56 2.40
N ILE A 33 -12.11 -7.75 2.55
CA ILE A 33 -11.67 -7.19 3.85
C ILE A 33 -12.79 -6.39 4.50
N SER A 34 -13.59 -5.63 3.74
CA SER A 34 -14.64 -4.76 4.28
C SER A 34 -15.77 -5.48 5.03
N LYS A 35 -15.81 -6.82 4.97
CA LYS A 35 -16.85 -7.66 5.59
C LYS A 35 -16.52 -8.13 7.00
N ILE A 36 -15.25 -8.04 7.44
CA ILE A 36 -14.86 -8.45 8.79
C ILE A 36 -15.40 -7.46 9.84
N GLU A 37 -15.42 -7.88 11.09
CA GLU A 37 -15.98 -7.07 12.19
C GLU A 37 -14.95 -6.08 12.76
N ASN A 38 -13.69 -6.49 12.92
CA ASN A 38 -12.70 -5.73 13.67
C ASN A 38 -11.45 -5.40 12.83
N SER A 39 -10.96 -4.15 12.93
CA SER A 39 -9.78 -3.73 12.18
C SER A 39 -8.51 -4.50 12.58
N LYS A 40 -8.42 -5.01 13.81
CA LYS A 40 -7.28 -5.81 14.28
C LYS A 40 -7.07 -7.09 13.48
N GLU A 41 -8.14 -7.63 12.90
CA GLU A 41 -8.15 -8.89 12.14
C GLU A 41 -7.89 -8.67 10.65
N ILE A 42 -7.72 -7.42 10.18
CA ILE A 42 -7.51 -7.10 8.75
C ILE A 42 -6.40 -7.96 8.15
N THR A 43 -5.27 -8.11 8.85
CA THR A 43 -4.11 -8.84 8.31
C THR A 43 -4.24 -10.36 8.39
N GLU A 44 -5.31 -10.86 8.99
CA GLU A 44 -5.59 -12.29 9.13
C GLU A 44 -6.49 -12.83 8.01
N THR A 45 -6.99 -11.96 7.11
CA THR A 45 -7.82 -12.38 5.99
C THR A 45 -6.98 -12.80 4.78
N GLU A 46 -7.49 -13.77 4.02
CA GLU A 46 -6.85 -14.24 2.78
C GLU A 46 -6.69 -13.11 1.75
N GLU A 47 -7.63 -12.17 1.71
CA GLU A 47 -7.56 -11.01 0.81
C GLU A 47 -6.44 -10.05 1.18
N ALA A 48 -6.23 -9.81 2.47
CA ALA A 48 -5.15 -8.97 2.95
C ALA A 48 -3.79 -9.63 2.72
N GLU A 49 -3.67 -10.93 2.97
CA GLU A 49 -2.47 -11.71 2.64
C GLU A 49 -2.12 -11.57 1.15
N LYS A 50 -3.12 -11.72 0.27
CA LYS A 50 -2.92 -11.58 -1.18
C LYS A 50 -2.46 -10.18 -1.59
N LEU A 51 -3.01 -9.12 -0.99
CA LEU A 51 -2.55 -7.75 -1.21
C LEU A 51 -1.10 -7.55 -0.73
N ILE A 52 -0.73 -8.13 0.42
CA ILE A 52 0.64 -8.07 0.96
C ILE A 52 1.61 -8.81 0.03
N GLU A 53 1.23 -9.97 -0.51
CA GLU A 53 2.03 -10.73 -1.48
C GLU A 53 2.29 -9.95 -2.78
N TYR A 54 1.33 -9.15 -3.24
CA TYR A 54 1.55 -8.25 -4.38
C TYR A 54 2.61 -7.18 -4.09
N GLY A 55 2.76 -6.82 -2.82
CA GLY A 55 3.82 -5.97 -2.31
C GLY A 55 3.75 -4.55 -2.85
N TRP A 56 4.87 -3.83 -2.77
CA TRP A 56 4.94 -2.39 -3.02
C TRP A 56 4.47 -1.93 -4.42
N ARG A 57 4.34 -2.88 -5.36
CA ARG A 57 3.96 -2.62 -6.75
C ARG A 57 2.52 -2.15 -6.91
N ILE A 58 1.61 -2.57 -6.02
CA ILE A 58 0.20 -2.21 -6.09
C ILE A 58 -0.13 -0.89 -5.38
N LEU A 59 0.84 -0.31 -4.65
CA LEU A 59 0.62 0.90 -3.85
C LEU A 59 0.06 2.09 -4.65
N PRO A 60 0.50 2.38 -5.90
CA PRO A 60 -0.13 3.44 -6.70
C PRO A 60 -1.61 3.18 -6.98
N THR A 61 -1.97 1.95 -7.34
CA THR A 61 -3.37 1.58 -7.60
C THR A 61 -4.20 1.56 -6.32
N LEU A 62 -3.63 1.10 -5.21
CA LEU A 62 -4.27 1.10 -3.89
C LEU A 62 -4.54 2.54 -3.40
N ALA A 63 -3.61 3.47 -3.69
CA ALA A 63 -3.78 4.88 -3.35
C ALA A 63 -4.99 5.52 -4.01
N GLU A 64 -5.42 5.04 -5.19
CA GLU A 64 -6.63 5.54 -5.86
C GLU A 64 -7.91 5.37 -5.03
N PHE A 65 -7.92 4.46 -4.05
CA PHE A 65 -9.05 4.21 -3.17
C PHE A 65 -9.06 5.07 -1.90
N PHE A 66 -7.98 5.81 -1.59
CA PHE A 66 -7.87 6.56 -0.31
C PHE A 66 -8.98 7.58 -0.06
N THR A 67 -9.63 8.05 -1.11
CA THR A 67 -10.74 9.00 -1.03
C THR A 67 -12.11 8.33 -0.96
N ASP A 68 -12.19 7.01 -1.06
CA ASP A 68 -13.46 6.27 -1.02
C ASP A 68 -14.09 6.34 0.38
N GLN A 69 -15.26 6.98 0.46
CA GLN A 69 -15.99 7.20 1.71
C GLN A 69 -17.05 6.12 1.99
N THR A 70 -17.10 5.05 1.21
CA THR A 70 -18.06 3.95 1.40
C THR A 70 -17.81 3.28 2.75
N LEU A 71 -18.81 3.31 3.63
CA LEU A 71 -18.74 2.67 4.94
C LEU A 71 -18.65 1.14 4.79
N THR A 72 -17.90 0.52 5.69
CA THR A 72 -17.67 -0.93 5.73
C THR A 72 -18.31 -1.53 6.98
N ASN A 73 -18.11 -2.84 7.22
CA ASN A 73 -18.48 -3.46 8.50
C ASN A 73 -17.35 -3.40 9.53
N VAL A 74 -16.17 -2.92 9.15
CA VAL A 74 -14.96 -2.97 9.97
C VAL A 74 -14.99 -1.87 11.02
N LYS A 75 -15.07 -2.26 12.29
CA LYS A 75 -14.93 -1.36 13.43
C LYS A 75 -13.46 -1.20 13.80
N SER A 76 -13.01 0.05 13.92
CA SER A 76 -11.78 0.40 14.61
C SER A 76 -12.09 0.64 16.08
N GLU A 77 -11.54 -0.19 16.96
CA GLU A 77 -11.55 0.08 18.41
C GLU A 77 -10.65 1.28 18.76
N CYS A 78 -9.58 1.48 18.00
CA CYS A 78 -8.62 2.57 18.19
C CYS A 78 -9.27 3.94 17.99
N GLN A 79 -10.19 4.03 17.03
CA GLN A 79 -10.92 5.25 16.67
C GLN A 79 -12.37 5.25 17.17
N ASP A 80 -12.80 4.17 17.82
CA ASP A 80 -14.19 3.87 18.21
C ASP A 80 -15.24 4.21 17.14
N ARG A 81 -15.01 3.75 15.90
CA ARG A 81 -15.92 3.98 14.78
C ARG A 81 -15.78 2.94 13.67
N ILE A 82 -16.75 2.94 12.76
CA ILE A 82 -16.69 2.19 11.51
C ILE A 82 -15.71 2.88 10.55
N LEU A 83 -14.87 2.08 9.90
CA LEU A 83 -13.95 2.53 8.87
C LEU A 83 -14.62 2.55 7.49
N ASN A 84 -14.19 3.48 6.64
CA ASN A 84 -14.55 3.47 5.23
C ASN A 84 -13.53 2.69 4.38
N LYS A 85 -13.89 2.39 3.12
CA LYS A 85 -13.05 1.63 2.19
C LYS A 85 -11.70 2.32 1.93
N GLY A 86 -11.66 3.66 1.89
CA GLY A 86 -10.42 4.41 1.74
C GLY A 86 -9.48 4.25 2.93
N GLU A 87 -10.01 4.18 4.14
CA GLU A 87 -9.24 3.92 5.36
C GLU A 87 -8.69 2.49 5.38
N LEU A 88 -9.47 1.50 4.91
CA LEU A 88 -8.95 0.14 4.70
C LEU A 88 -7.82 0.13 3.68
N ALA A 89 -7.94 0.87 2.58
CA ALA A 89 -6.88 1.00 1.59
C ALA A 89 -5.60 1.65 2.17
N ILE A 90 -5.76 2.66 3.05
CA ILE A 90 -4.63 3.30 3.76
C ILE A 90 -3.96 2.30 4.72
N ILE A 91 -4.75 1.54 5.50
CA ILE A 91 -4.23 0.48 6.37
C ILE A 91 -3.46 -0.54 5.54
N MET A 92 -4.03 -1.06 4.46
CA MET A 92 -3.35 -2.04 3.61
C MET A 92 -2.09 -1.49 2.97
N ALA A 93 -2.07 -0.22 2.56
CA ALA A 93 -0.88 0.42 2.02
C ALA A 93 0.26 0.47 3.06
N ASP A 94 -0.06 0.83 4.31
CA ASP A 94 0.89 0.84 5.43
C ASP A 94 1.39 -0.57 5.79
N ARG A 95 0.52 -1.59 5.68
CA ARG A 95 0.90 -3.00 5.90
C ARG A 95 1.82 -3.54 4.80
N ILE A 96 1.63 -3.10 3.56
CA ILE A 96 2.48 -3.48 2.42
C ILE A 96 3.85 -2.79 2.51
N GLU A 97 3.86 -1.48 2.79
CA GLU A 97 5.06 -0.69 2.95
C GLU A 97 4.78 0.41 3.99
N GLY A 98 5.31 0.21 5.20
CA GLY A 98 5.09 1.13 6.32
C GLY A 98 5.32 2.58 5.91
N MET A 99 4.42 3.47 6.31
CA MET A 99 4.42 4.85 5.84
C MET A 99 5.34 5.75 6.68
N PRO A 100 6.00 6.77 6.06
CA PRO A 100 6.68 7.81 6.82
C PRO A 100 5.67 8.80 7.40
N TYR A 101 5.05 8.45 8.53
CA TYR A 101 3.90 9.19 9.09
C TYR A 101 4.18 10.69 9.24
N PHE A 102 5.34 11.08 9.76
CA PHE A 102 5.68 12.50 9.92
C PHE A 102 5.70 13.24 8.57
N THR A 103 6.28 12.64 7.54
CA THR A 103 6.32 13.22 6.19
C THR A 103 4.92 13.37 5.60
N LEU A 104 4.05 12.36 5.78
CA LEU A 104 2.74 12.35 5.12
C LEU A 104 1.64 13.09 5.91
N THR A 105 1.76 13.17 7.23
CA THR A 105 0.72 13.69 8.12
C THR A 105 1.15 14.92 8.91
N GLY A 106 2.45 15.22 8.96
CA GLY A 106 3.02 16.26 9.82
C GLY A 106 3.00 15.90 11.32
N MET A 107 2.52 14.72 11.67
CA MET A 107 2.35 14.28 13.05
C MET A 107 3.43 13.26 13.42
N GLN A 108 4.03 13.44 14.60
CA GLN A 108 4.89 12.45 15.23
C GLN A 108 4.15 11.90 16.45
N ASN A 109 3.87 10.59 16.45
CA ASN A 109 3.36 9.97 17.66
C ASN A 109 4.51 9.72 18.64
N CYS A 110 4.45 10.35 19.82
CA CYS A 110 5.41 10.16 20.91
C CYS A 110 4.85 9.32 22.06
N ILE A 111 3.59 8.85 21.96
CA ILE A 111 2.86 8.17 23.03
C ILE A 111 2.31 6.85 22.49
N LEU A 112 2.93 5.74 22.92
CA LEU A 112 2.61 4.37 22.46
C LEU A 112 1.25 3.83 22.94
N THR A 113 0.53 4.55 23.82
CA THR A 113 -0.61 3.98 24.58
C THR A 113 -1.98 4.21 23.95
N PHE A 114 -2.11 5.03 22.90
CA PHE A 114 -3.42 5.37 22.32
C PHE A 114 -4.10 4.18 21.61
N CYS A 115 -3.32 3.20 21.16
CA CYS A 115 -3.79 2.10 20.32
C CYS A 115 -3.11 0.79 20.74
N GLU A 116 -3.25 0.43 22.02
CA GLU A 116 -2.57 -0.73 22.59
C GLU A 116 -2.99 -2.03 21.89
N ASN A 117 -2.01 -2.84 21.49
CA ASN A 117 -2.20 -4.10 20.77
C ASN A 117 -2.93 -4.00 19.41
N ASN A 118 -2.93 -2.84 18.74
CA ASN A 118 -3.40 -2.74 17.36
C ASN A 118 -2.24 -2.95 16.37
N PRO A 119 -2.28 -3.99 15.50
CA PRO A 119 -1.26 -4.22 14.48
C PRO A 119 -1.24 -3.14 13.37
N ASN A 120 -2.28 -2.31 13.25
CA ASN A 120 -2.41 -1.27 12.23
C ASN A 120 -1.97 0.09 12.77
N LEU A 121 -0.67 0.36 12.75
CA LEU A 121 -0.10 1.59 13.32
C LEU A 121 -0.64 2.89 12.68
N VAL A 122 -0.96 2.85 11.38
CA VAL A 122 -1.54 4.01 10.67
C VAL A 122 -2.91 4.43 11.23
N GLU A 123 -3.63 3.54 11.92
CA GLU A 123 -4.93 3.88 12.51
C GLU A 123 -4.84 5.07 13.45
N TYR A 124 -3.73 5.24 14.19
CA TYR A 124 -3.47 6.39 15.04
C TYR A 124 -3.57 7.72 14.28
N TYR A 125 -3.17 7.72 13.01
CA TYR A 125 -3.05 8.92 12.19
C TYR A 125 -4.31 9.18 11.35
N LEU A 126 -5.31 8.30 11.33
CA LEU A 126 -6.54 8.49 10.54
C LEU A 126 -7.25 9.81 10.87
N PRO A 127 -7.39 10.26 12.13
CA PRO A 127 -7.97 11.58 12.41
C PRO A 127 -7.18 12.73 11.78
N ALA A 128 -5.84 12.67 11.82
CA ALA A 128 -4.98 13.68 11.20
C ALA A 128 -5.12 13.66 9.67
N ILE A 129 -5.21 12.46 9.08
CA ILE A 129 -5.44 12.26 7.64
C ILE A 129 -6.78 12.85 7.21
N LEU A 130 -7.84 12.62 7.98
CA LEU A 130 -9.16 13.20 7.72
C LEU A 130 -9.13 14.72 7.88
N ALA A 131 -8.48 15.24 8.92
CA ALA A 131 -8.38 16.69 9.17
C ALA A 131 -7.62 17.44 8.07
N GLN A 132 -6.58 16.85 7.47
CA GLN A 132 -5.89 17.44 6.32
C GLN A 132 -6.63 17.25 4.98
N GLY A 133 -7.63 16.36 4.95
CA GLY A 133 -8.33 15.95 3.74
C GLY A 133 -7.67 14.75 3.05
N THR A 134 -8.48 13.73 2.75
CA THR A 134 -8.03 12.47 2.14
C THR A 134 -7.42 12.66 0.76
N LEU A 135 -7.90 13.64 -0.02
CA LEU A 135 -7.34 13.97 -1.33
C LEU A 135 -5.92 14.54 -1.22
N GLU A 136 -5.68 15.43 -0.26
CA GLU A 136 -4.36 16.01 -0.03
C GLU A 136 -3.39 14.95 0.49
N PHE A 137 -3.86 14.05 1.37
CA PHE A 137 -3.08 12.91 1.82
C PHE A 137 -2.72 11.96 0.66
N GLN A 138 -3.68 11.61 -0.20
CA GLN A 138 -3.45 10.79 -1.39
C GLN A 138 -2.39 11.43 -2.30
N LYS A 139 -2.45 12.75 -2.49
CA LYS A 139 -1.44 13.48 -3.26
C LYS A 139 -0.05 13.37 -2.64
N LYS A 140 0.10 13.68 -1.34
CA LYS A 140 1.38 13.54 -0.62
C LYS A 140 1.93 12.12 -0.67
N TYR A 141 1.05 11.13 -0.52
CA TYR A 141 1.43 9.72 -0.62
C TYR A 141 1.97 9.37 -2.01
N ASN A 142 1.28 9.80 -3.07
CA ASN A 142 1.74 9.59 -4.45
C ASN A 142 3.03 10.34 -4.78
N GLU A 143 3.22 11.54 -4.22
CA GLU A 143 4.49 12.28 -4.32
C GLU A 143 5.62 11.52 -3.63
N TRP A 144 5.37 10.99 -2.43
CA TRP A 144 6.33 10.13 -1.73
C TRP A 144 6.64 8.84 -2.50
N LEU A 145 5.64 8.17 -3.09
CA LEU A 145 5.85 6.98 -3.92
C LEU A 145 6.80 7.22 -5.10
N ALA A 146 6.83 8.45 -5.61
CA ALA A 146 7.67 8.93 -6.71
C ALA A 146 8.93 9.71 -6.25
N SER A 147 9.21 9.73 -4.94
CA SER A 147 10.35 10.44 -4.37
C SER A 147 11.58 9.54 -4.22
N ASP A 148 12.76 10.14 -4.28
CA ASP A 148 14.00 9.43 -3.95
C ASP A 148 14.07 9.07 -2.45
N ASP A 149 13.40 9.82 -1.57
CA ASP A 149 13.35 9.55 -0.12
C ASP A 149 12.79 8.15 0.19
N ARG A 150 11.88 7.63 -0.65
CA ARG A 150 11.35 6.26 -0.53
C ARG A 150 12.42 5.18 -0.74
N ILE A 151 13.51 5.48 -1.45
CA ILE A 151 14.59 4.51 -1.72
C ILE A 151 15.33 4.17 -0.42
N ASP A 152 15.58 5.19 0.40
CA ASP A 152 16.30 5.07 1.66
C ASP A 152 15.37 4.77 2.84
N TRP A 153 14.06 4.93 2.63
CA TRP A 153 13.04 4.55 3.59
C TRP A 153 13.17 3.08 3.99
N THR A 154 13.27 2.88 5.30
CA THR A 154 13.37 1.58 5.93
C THR A 154 12.27 1.51 6.98
N PRO A 155 11.16 0.81 6.70
CA PRO A 155 10.12 0.61 7.70
C PRO A 155 10.72 0.00 8.96
N LEU A 156 10.16 0.35 10.13
CA LEU A 156 10.62 -0.15 11.44
C LEU A 156 10.64 -1.68 11.52
N LEU A 157 9.82 -2.35 10.70
CA LEU A 157 9.71 -3.80 10.62
C LEU A 157 9.97 -4.24 9.17
N THR A 158 11.11 -4.88 8.91
CA THR A 158 11.34 -5.60 7.65
C THR A 158 12.11 -6.89 7.94
N TYR A 159 11.64 -7.99 7.33
CA TYR A 159 12.26 -9.32 7.43
C TYR A 159 13.11 -9.67 6.20
N GLU A 160 13.33 -8.68 5.32
CA GLU A 160 14.00 -8.90 4.04
C GLU A 160 15.50 -9.11 4.20
N SER A 161 16.06 -10.07 3.46
CA SER A 161 17.50 -10.23 3.38
C SER A 161 18.16 -9.01 2.71
N LYS A 162 19.44 -8.78 3.01
CA LYS A 162 20.25 -7.73 2.34
C LYS A 162 20.23 -7.85 0.81
N LYS A 163 20.08 -9.07 0.27
CA LYS A 163 20.01 -9.34 -1.17
C LYS A 163 18.67 -8.89 -1.75
N GLU A 164 17.57 -9.22 -1.10
CA GLU A 164 16.22 -8.79 -1.49
C GLU A 164 16.08 -7.28 -1.42
N ARG A 165 16.52 -6.66 -0.32
CA ARG A 165 16.49 -5.20 -0.16
C ARG A 165 17.21 -4.48 -1.30
N ARG A 166 18.38 -4.98 -1.72
CA ARG A 166 19.12 -4.42 -2.87
C ARG A 166 18.36 -4.59 -4.19
N LYS A 167 17.65 -5.69 -4.39
CA LYS A 167 16.81 -5.92 -5.58
C LYS A 167 15.65 -4.92 -5.59
N ILE A 168 14.94 -4.78 -4.47
CA ILE A 168 13.81 -3.86 -4.31
C ILE A 168 14.26 -2.42 -4.54
N ILE A 169 15.38 -1.98 -3.97
CA ILE A 169 15.93 -0.64 -4.19
C ILE A 169 16.17 -0.37 -5.69
N ARG A 170 16.71 -1.34 -6.44
CA ARG A 170 16.95 -1.17 -7.89
C ARG A 170 15.64 -1.08 -8.68
N GLU A 171 14.67 -1.94 -8.34
CA GLU A 171 13.36 -1.96 -9.00
C GLU A 171 12.57 -0.67 -8.69
N ARG A 172 12.58 -0.20 -7.44
CA ARG A 172 11.99 1.08 -7.02
C ARG A 172 12.63 2.25 -7.76
N LYS A 173 13.97 2.33 -7.83
CA LYS A 173 14.68 3.36 -8.61
C LYS A 173 14.22 3.41 -10.06
N LYS A 174 14.00 2.26 -10.69
CA LYS A 174 13.48 2.19 -12.06
C LYS A 174 12.05 2.72 -12.14
N ALA A 175 11.17 2.24 -11.25
CA ALA A 175 9.76 2.65 -11.22
C ALA A 175 9.59 4.16 -10.91
N ILE A 176 10.38 4.71 -9.99
CA ILE A 176 10.39 6.14 -9.65
C ILE A 176 10.73 6.99 -10.89
N ARG A 177 11.78 6.62 -11.64
CA ARG A 177 12.14 7.30 -12.89
C ARG A 177 11.01 7.25 -13.92
N GLU A 178 10.34 6.10 -14.05
CA GLU A 178 9.19 5.95 -14.95
C GLU A 178 8.00 6.84 -14.52
N MET A 179 7.75 6.97 -13.22
CA MET A 179 6.70 7.85 -12.68
C MET A 179 7.03 9.34 -12.89
N GLN A 180 8.29 9.73 -12.69
CA GLN A 180 8.75 11.12 -12.89
C GLN A 180 8.70 11.53 -14.37
N ASN A 181 9.03 10.64 -15.29
CA ASN A 181 9.01 10.92 -16.74
C ASN A 181 7.59 11.00 -17.35
N LYS A 182 6.56 10.59 -16.62
CA LYS A 182 5.15 10.64 -17.06
C LYS A 182 4.42 11.92 -16.61
N LYS A 183 5.03 12.72 -15.74
CA LYS A 183 4.50 14.02 -15.29
C LYS A 183 4.97 15.13 -16.22
#